data_AF-A0A950MXD2-F1
#
_entry.id   AF-A0A950MXD2-F1
#
_cell.length_a   1.000
_cell.length_b   1.000
_cell.length_c   1.000
_cell.angle_alpha   90.00
_cell.angle_beta   90.00
_cell.angle_gamma   90.00
#
_symmetry.space_group_name_H-M   'P 1'
#
loop_
_entity.id
_entity.type
_entity.pdbx_description
1 polymer ?
#
loop_
_entity_poly.entity_id
_entity_poly.type
_entity_poly.pdbx_seq_one_letter_code
_entity_poly.pdbx_strand_id
1 'polypeptide(L)'
;MDARAFRLFVEVFRDERRRWFFSGQGRSGLVAEMAAMRFMHMGRFAHFVGEATAPSIRAGDGLVLVSGSGNTPVAIHFARIAKDEGAQIA
;
A
#
# COMPACT_ATOMS: atom_id res chain seq x y z
N MET A 1 19.19 -9.92 1.93
CA MET A 1 17.81 -9.56 2.31
C MET A 1 17.55 -10.10 3.71
N ASP A 2 17.00 -9.30 4.62
CA ASP A 2 16.60 -9.79 5.94
C ASP A 2 15.35 -10.69 5.80
N ALA A 3 15.54 -11.99 6.03
CA ALA A 3 14.47 -12.99 5.92
C ALA A 3 13.40 -12.84 7.01
N ARG A 4 13.70 -12.21 8.15
CA ARG A 4 12.71 -11.92 9.19
C ARG A 4 11.84 -10.75 8.75
N ALA A 5 12.44 -9.66 8.31
CA ALA A 5 11.70 -8.49 7.82
C ALA A 5 10.78 -8.85 6.64
N PHE A 6 11.29 -9.64 5.69
CA PHE A 6 10.48 -10.11 4.57
C PHE A 6 9.28 -10.96 5.00
N ARG A 7 9.48 -11.92 5.94
CA ARG A 7 8.38 -12.74 6.46
C ARG A 7 7.32 -11.90 7.16
N LEU A 8 7.74 -10.93 7.98
CA LEU A 8 6.81 -10.02 8.64
C LEU A 8 6.01 -9.20 7.63
N PHE A 9 6.67 -8.72 6.56
CA PHE A 9 5.99 -8.02 5.47
C PHE A 9 4.97 -8.90 4.75
N VAL A 10 5.28 -10.17 4.47
CA VAL A 10 4.33 -11.09 3.84
C VAL A 10 3.12 -11.37 4.75
N GLU A 11 3.33 -11.56 6.06
CA GLU A 11 2.26 -11.80 7.03
C GLU A 11 1.26 -10.64 7.12
N VAL A 12 1.68 -9.41 6.81
CA VAL A 12 0.76 -8.26 6.73
C VAL A 12 -0.39 -8.50 5.73
N PHE A 13 -0.14 -9.26 4.66
CA PHE A 13 -1.11 -9.57 3.60
C PHE A 13 -1.87 -10.88 3.82
N ARG A 14 -1.85 -11.43 5.04
CA ARG A 14 -2.51 -12.69 5.39
C ARG A 14 -4.04 -12.59 5.31
N ASP A 15 -4.61 -11.42 5.62
CA ASP A 15 -6.04 -11.19 5.43
C ASP A 15 -6.33 -10.94 3.94
N GLU A 16 -6.96 -11.93 3.32
CA GLU A 16 -7.30 -11.93 1.90
C GLU A 16 -8.43 -10.95 1.55
N ARG A 17 -9.24 -10.55 2.54
CA ARG A 17 -10.40 -9.69 2.37
C ARG A 17 -10.08 -8.22 2.59
N ARG A 18 -8.93 -7.92 3.19
CA ARG A 18 -8.47 -6.53 3.36
C ARG A 18 -8.22 -5.88 2.00
N ARG A 19 -8.67 -4.63 1.86
CA ARG A 19 -8.35 -3.79 0.70
C ARG A 19 -7.00 -3.11 0.91
N TRP A 20 -6.19 -3.10 -0.13
CA TRP A 20 -4.83 -2.55 -0.12
C TRP A 20 -4.70 -1.39 -1.09
N PHE A 21 -4.25 -0.25 -0.58
CA PHE A 21 -3.93 0.94 -1.35
C PHE A 21 -2.43 1.01 -1.55
N PHE A 22 -1.97 1.13 -2.79
CA PHE A 22 -0.55 1.25 -3.11
C PHE A 22 -0.25 2.69 -3.49
N SER A 23 0.91 3.20 -3.06
CA SER A 23 1.40 4.51 -3.49
C SER A 23 2.92 4.54 -3.60
N GLY A 24 3.40 5.30 -4.56
CA GLY A 24 4.81 5.60 -4.78
C GLY A 24 4.93 6.84 -5.67
N GLN A 25 6.10 7.47 -5.67
CA GLN A 25 6.33 8.68 -6.47
C GLN A 25 7.37 8.42 -7.56
N GLY A 26 7.13 8.97 -8.76
CA GLY A 26 7.98 8.75 -9.93
C GLY A 26 8.12 7.27 -10.28
N ARG A 27 9.36 6.78 -10.43
CA ARG A 27 9.64 5.37 -10.74
C ARG A 27 9.12 4.40 -9.67
N SER A 28 9.13 4.80 -8.40
CA SER A 28 8.53 4.00 -7.33
C SER A 28 7.02 3.89 -7.47
N GLY A 29 6.37 4.89 -8.07
CA GLY A 29 4.96 4.85 -8.44
C GLY A 29 4.67 3.74 -9.44
N LEU A 30 5.45 3.65 -10.53
CA LEU A 30 5.32 2.57 -11.52
C LEU A 30 5.49 1.18 -10.92
N VAL A 31 6.42 1.02 -9.97
CA VAL A 31 6.61 -0.25 -9.25
C VAL A 31 5.42 -0.55 -8.34
N ALA A 32 4.91 0.44 -7.62
CA ALA A 32 3.74 0.30 -6.76
C ALA A 32 2.46 -0.01 -7.55
N GLU A 33 2.28 0.59 -8.74
CA GLU A 33 1.19 0.31 -9.66
C GLU A 33 1.27 -1.12 -10.22
N MET A 34 2.47 -1.57 -10.63
CA MET A 34 2.70 -2.96 -11.01
C MET A 34 2.35 -3.94 -9.89
N ALA A 35 2.74 -3.63 -8.65
CA ALA A 35 2.39 -4.44 -7.49
C ALA A 35 0.87 -4.47 -7.26
N ALA A 36 0.18 -3.33 -7.33
CA ALA A 36 -1.28 -3.26 -7.19
C ALA A 36 -1.99 -4.12 -8.25
N MET A 37 -1.57 -4.01 -9.52
CA MET A 37 -2.08 -4.85 -10.61
C MET A 37 -1.85 -6.34 -10.34
N ARG A 38 -0.68 -6.72 -9.80
CA ARG A 38 -0.40 -8.12 -9.50
C ARG A 38 -1.27 -8.64 -8.35
N PHE A 39 -1.55 -7.83 -7.34
CA PHE A 39 -2.49 -8.15 -6.27
C PHE A 39 -3.90 -8.37 -6.83
N MET A 40 -4.36 -7.49 -7.72
CA MET A 40 -5.63 -7.66 -8.42
C MET A 40 -5.70 -8.98 -9.21
N HIS A 41 -4.65 -9.33 -9.96
CA HIS A 41 -4.59 -10.61 -10.67
C HIS A 41 -4.62 -11.84 -9.76
N MET A 42 -4.22 -11.71 -8.49
CA MET A 42 -4.32 -12.75 -7.46
C MET A 42 -5.69 -12.78 -6.76
N GLY A 43 -6.66 -11.96 -7.21
CA GLY A 43 -7.99 -11.87 -6.59
C GLY A 43 -8.02 -11.07 -5.28
N ARG A 44 -6.96 -10.29 -4.99
CA ARG A 44 -6.95 -9.36 -3.85
C ARG A 44 -7.65 -8.05 -4.23
N PHE A 45 -8.25 -7.40 -3.23
CA PHE A 45 -8.76 -6.03 -3.41
C PHE A 45 -7.60 -5.04 -3.32
N ALA A 46 -7.14 -4.53 -4.47
CA ALA A 46 -6.02 -3.58 -4.53
C ALA A 46 -6.35 -2.35 -5.39
N HIS A 47 -5.86 -1.20 -4.96
CA HIS A 47 -6.08 0.10 -5.60
C HIS A 47 -4.78 0.89 -5.62
N PHE A 48 -4.59 1.77 -6.60
CA PHE A 48 -3.52 2.75 -6.56
C PHE A 48 -4.06 4.11 -6.11
N VAL A 49 -3.37 4.76 -5.17
CA VAL A 49 -3.83 6.04 -4.61
C VAL A 49 -3.85 7.11 -5.70
N GLY A 50 -5.00 7.75 -5.88
CA GLY A 50 -5.20 8.83 -6.87
C GLY A 50 -5.83 8.38 -8.19
N GLU A 51 -6.06 7.08 -8.39
CA GLU A 51 -6.81 6.60 -9.56
C GLU A 51 -8.30 6.89 -9.45
N ALA A 52 -8.97 7.06 -10.60
CA ALA A 52 -10.38 7.47 -10.67
C ALA A 52 -11.35 6.51 -9.96
N THR A 53 -11.00 5.24 -9.86
CA THR A 53 -11.84 4.20 -9.24
C THR A 53 -11.42 3.86 -7.81
N ALA A 54 -10.35 4.48 -7.29
CA ALA A 54 -9.88 4.21 -5.94
C ALA A 54 -10.90 4.77 -4.91
N PRO A 55 -11.51 3.91 -4.08
CA PRO A 55 -12.43 4.38 -3.04
C PRO A 55 -11.65 5.07 -1.93
N SER A 56 -12.36 5.72 -0.99
CA SER A 56 -11.71 6.23 0.22
C SER A 56 -11.18 5.10 1.09
N ILE A 57 -9.97 5.27 1.62
CA ILE A 57 -9.39 4.38 2.64
C ILE A 57 -10.18 4.49 3.94
N ARG A 58 -10.39 3.36 4.62
CA ARG A 58 -11.15 3.26 5.87
C ARG A 58 -10.44 2.35 6.87
N ALA A 59 -10.94 2.36 8.10
CA ALA A 59 -10.50 1.43 9.12
C ALA A 59 -10.62 -0.03 8.63
N GLY A 60 -9.57 -0.82 8.86
CA GLY A 60 -9.48 -2.20 8.39
C GLY A 60 -8.85 -2.39 7.01
N ASP A 61 -8.68 -1.31 6.22
CA ASP A 61 -7.89 -1.32 5.00
C ASP A 61 -6.38 -1.24 5.32
N GLY A 62 -5.55 -1.28 4.27
CA GLY A 62 -4.11 -1.03 4.41
C GLY A 62 -3.53 -0.16 3.28
N LEU A 63 -2.43 0.53 3.58
CA LEU A 63 -1.66 1.38 2.69
C LEU A 63 -0.23 0.83 2.57
N VAL A 64 0.22 0.52 1.35
CA VAL A 64 1.59 0.13 1.00
C VAL A 64 2.32 1.32 0.38
N LEU A 65 3.43 1.73 0.98
CA LEU A 65 4.24 2.86 0.50
C LEU A 65 5.58 2.40 -0.08
N VAL A 66 5.82 2.68 -1.36
CA VAL A 66 7.11 2.43 -2.00
C VAL A 66 7.92 3.73 -2.04
N SER A 67 8.85 3.88 -1.09
CA SER A 67 9.78 5.03 -1.02
C SER A 67 11.19 4.58 -0.66
N GLY A 68 12.18 4.96 -1.48
CA GLY A 68 13.59 4.62 -1.21
C GLY A 68 14.21 5.41 -0.06
N SER A 69 13.76 6.65 0.17
CA SER A 69 14.30 7.51 1.23
C SER A 69 13.47 7.50 2.52
N GLY A 70 12.24 6.96 2.47
CA GLY A 70 11.28 7.04 3.57
C GLY A 70 10.76 8.45 3.88
N ASN A 71 11.26 9.47 3.19
CA ASN A 71 11.01 10.89 3.50
C ASN A 71 10.24 11.62 2.39
N THR A 72 9.70 10.90 1.41
CA THR A 72 8.92 11.50 0.32
C THR A 72 7.68 12.21 0.90
N PRO A 73 7.53 13.53 0.74
CA PRO A 73 6.47 14.30 1.42
C PRO A 73 5.05 13.77 1.16
N VAL A 74 4.76 13.38 -0.08
CA VAL A 74 3.47 12.79 -0.46
C VAL A 74 3.23 11.45 0.24
N ALA A 75 4.25 10.60 0.37
CA ALA A 75 4.13 9.33 1.08
C ALA A 75 3.87 9.53 2.57
N ILE A 76 4.58 10.48 3.22
CA ILE A 76 4.34 10.84 4.62
C ILE A 76 2.91 11.38 4.80
N HIS A 77 2.43 12.21 3.87
CA HIS A 77 1.09 12.75 3.93
C HIS A 77 0.02 11.65 3.86
N PHE A 78 0.14 10.72 2.92
CA PHE A 78 -0.78 9.58 2.82
C PHE A 78 -0.67 8.64 4.02
N ALA A 79 0.52 8.42 4.57
CA ALA A 79 0.68 7.65 5.81
C ALA A 79 -0.09 8.27 6.98
N ARG A 80 -0.09 9.61 7.11
CA ARG A 80 -0.85 10.31 8.16
C ARG A 80 -2.35 10.11 7.97
N ILE A 81 -2.87 10.34 6.76
CA ILE A 81 -4.29 10.14 6.45
C ILE A 81 -4.71 8.69 6.74
N ALA A 82 -3.92 7.71 6.29
CA ALA A 82 -4.21 6.30 6.54
C ALA A 82 -4.22 5.97 8.04
N LYS A 83 -3.28 6.53 8.81
CA LYS A 83 -3.24 6.37 10.26
C LYS A 83 -4.48 6.97 10.93
N ASP A 84 -4.88 8.16 10.52
CA ASP A 84 -6.03 8.88 11.08
C ASP A 84 -7.36 8.15 10.75
N GLU A 85 -7.44 7.50 9.59
CA GLU A 85 -8.57 6.64 9.20
C GLU A 85 -8.51 5.22 9.82
N GLY A 86 -7.48 4.90 10.61
CA GLY A 86 -7.33 3.60 11.26
C GLY A 86 -6.91 2.46 10.33
N ALA A 87 -6.30 2.78 9.18
CA ALA A 87 -5.78 1.81 8.24
C ALA A 87 -4.35 1.35 8.64
N GLN A 88 -4.00 0.14 8.22
CA GLN A 88 -2.66 -0.40 8.45
C GLN A 88 -1.67 0.21 7.45
N ILE A 89 -0.47 0.60 7.91
CA ILE A 89 0.61 1.10 7.05
C ILE A 89 1.67 0.00 6.89
N ALA A 90 2.10 -0.23 5.66
CA ALA A 90 3.09 -1.23 5.27
C ALA A 90 4.15 -0.67 4.31
#